data_AF-A0A5E4AEP8-F1
#
_entry.id   AF-A0A5E4AEP8-F1
#
_cell.length_a   1.000
_cell.length_b   1.000
_cell.length_c   1.000
_cell.angle_alpha   90.00
_cell.angle_beta   90.00
_cell.angle_gamma   90.00
#
_symmetry.space_group_name_H-M   'P 1'
#
loop_
_entity.id
_entity.type
_entity.pdbx_description
1 polymer ?
#
loop_
_entity_poly.entity_id
_entity_poly.type
_entity_poly.pdbx_seq_one_letter_code
_entity_poly.pdbx_strand_id
1 'polypeptide(L)'
;MLATLCLVSFSFPILWAQTLISCSYKSLCQKALLSGNDIVLHCDHKAALWYFSSILGENIFLLNSWPNIKKLPGGSLQLTKPQPSQAGLFRCEDSANALIVEYEIDFQDATTLHITHKDLGQKPLQNETLNLGGEVFIFTHWEPWQDCNRCEEPGERKRLGYCYVEEPPEKPMPCWLYLRDEKVQYSRLRPEMQVERCLVPCDPGKEIKQPFFIYDIYQLGKLTNHMWLTCPLASIYR
;
A
#
# COMPACT_ATOMS: atom_id res chain seq x y z
N MET A 1 51.26 -4.52 26.04
CA MET A 1 50.72 -4.15 24.71
C MET A 1 49.32 -4.71 24.62
N LEU A 2 48.28 -3.86 24.74
CA LEU A 2 46.89 -4.28 24.60
C LEU A 2 46.50 -4.18 23.12
N ALA A 3 46.16 -5.31 22.52
CA ALA A 3 45.59 -5.36 21.17
C ALA A 3 44.09 -5.06 21.26
N THR A 4 43.68 -3.91 20.74
CA THR A 4 42.27 -3.55 20.54
C THR A 4 41.69 -4.38 19.40
N LEU A 5 40.78 -5.30 19.70
CA LEU A 5 39.93 -5.94 18.70
C LEU A 5 38.88 -4.93 18.19
N CYS A 6 39.05 -4.47 16.96
CA CYS A 6 37.98 -3.78 16.23
C CYS A 6 36.89 -4.80 15.84
N LEU A 7 35.74 -4.73 16.52
CA LEU A 7 34.50 -5.38 16.06
C LEU A 7 34.01 -4.63 14.82
N VAL A 8 34.22 -5.22 13.65
CA VAL A 8 33.59 -4.78 12.40
C VAL A 8 32.12 -5.16 12.49
N SER A 9 31.27 -4.19 12.84
CA SER A 9 29.82 -4.34 12.73
C SER A 9 29.45 -4.46 11.27
N PHE A 10 29.19 -5.68 10.80
CA PHE A 10 28.45 -5.91 9.56
C PHE A 10 27.04 -5.39 9.76
N SER A 11 26.81 -4.14 9.40
CA SER A 11 25.47 -3.60 9.20
C SER A 11 24.90 -4.29 7.97
N PHE A 12 24.19 -5.40 8.17
CA PHE A 12 23.32 -5.93 7.13
C PHE A 12 22.34 -4.83 6.75
N PRO A 13 22.24 -4.44 5.46
CA PRO A 13 21.17 -3.56 5.04
C PRO A 13 19.88 -4.30 5.38
N ILE A 14 19.10 -3.73 6.29
CA ILE A 14 17.78 -4.23 6.67
C ILE A 14 17.04 -4.47 5.35
N LEU A 15 16.70 -5.73 5.05
CA LEU A 15 15.85 -6.05 3.91
C LEU A 15 14.52 -5.35 4.19
N TRP A 16 14.23 -4.29 3.44
CA TRP A 16 12.97 -3.57 3.52
C TRP A 16 11.83 -4.56 3.20
N ALA A 17 10.85 -4.66 4.09
CA ALA A 17 9.68 -5.49 3.86
C ALA A 17 8.87 -4.86 2.74
N GLN A 18 8.82 -5.50 1.57
CA GLN A 18 7.94 -5.11 0.48
C GLN A 18 6.58 -5.79 0.70
N THR A 19 5.48 -5.10 0.40
CA THR A 19 4.16 -5.73 0.51
C THR A 19 4.00 -6.74 -0.63
N LEU A 20 3.96 -8.03 -0.29
CA LEU A 20 3.67 -9.09 -1.25
C LEU A 20 2.16 -9.18 -1.47
N ILE A 21 1.74 -8.96 -2.71
CA ILE A 21 0.35 -9.05 -3.15
C ILE A 21 0.20 -10.35 -3.94
N SER A 22 -0.70 -11.22 -3.49
CA SER A 22 -0.99 -12.52 -4.11
C SER A 22 -2.46 -12.66 -4.41
N CYS A 23 -2.77 -13.28 -5.55
CA CYS A 23 -4.12 -13.64 -5.96
C CYS A 23 -4.18 -15.09 -6.43
N SER A 24 -5.39 -15.65 -6.48
CA SER A 24 -5.59 -17.04 -6.85
C SER A 24 -5.13 -17.30 -8.29
N TYR A 25 -4.66 -18.52 -8.56
CA TYR A 25 -4.27 -18.93 -9.91
C TYR A 25 -5.42 -18.75 -10.90
N LYS A 26 -5.13 -18.18 -12.08
CA LYS A 26 -6.08 -17.84 -13.15
C LYS A 26 -7.26 -16.99 -12.67
N SER A 27 -7.01 -16.09 -11.73
CA SER A 27 -8.02 -15.12 -11.28
C SER A 27 -7.59 -13.68 -11.56
N LEU A 28 -8.60 -12.81 -11.60
CA LEU A 28 -8.48 -11.38 -11.52
C LEU A 28 -8.77 -10.95 -10.07
N CYS A 29 -7.91 -10.12 -9.50
CA CYS A 29 -8.18 -9.49 -8.22
C CYS A 29 -8.05 -7.97 -8.30
N GLN A 30 -8.99 -7.30 -7.66
CA GLN A 30 -9.02 -5.86 -7.54
C GLN A 30 -8.49 -5.45 -6.16
N LYS A 31 -7.55 -4.51 -6.11
CA LYS A 31 -6.99 -3.98 -4.86
C LYS A 31 -6.76 -2.48 -4.93
N ALA A 32 -7.10 -1.80 -3.85
CA ALA A 32 -6.59 -0.46 -3.57
C ALA A 32 -5.28 -0.58 -2.79
N LEU A 33 -4.29 0.24 -3.15
CA LEU A 33 -3.00 0.35 -2.47
C LEU A 33 -2.62 1.82 -2.35
N LEU A 34 -1.84 2.16 -1.34
CA LEU A 34 -1.36 3.52 -1.15
C LEU A 34 -0.14 3.76 -2.05
N SER A 35 -0.19 4.77 -2.93
CA SER A 35 0.92 5.16 -3.79
C SER A 35 2.20 5.49 -3.01
N GLY A 36 3.34 5.39 -3.68
CA GLY A 36 4.65 5.67 -3.08
C GLY A 36 5.22 4.54 -2.21
N ASN A 37 4.47 3.47 -1.92
CA ASN A 37 4.97 2.31 -1.18
C ASN A 37 5.41 1.18 -2.13
N ASP A 38 6.56 0.59 -1.87
CA ASP A 38 7.08 -0.51 -2.67
C ASP A 38 6.22 -1.77 -2.50
N ILE A 39 5.89 -2.42 -3.63
CA ILE A 39 5.07 -3.61 -3.65
C ILE A 39 5.69 -4.71 -4.52
N VAL A 40 5.29 -5.95 -4.27
CA VAL A 40 5.61 -7.10 -5.11
C VAL A 40 4.32 -7.79 -5.51
N LEU A 41 4.06 -7.88 -6.81
CA LEU A 41 2.99 -8.69 -7.37
C LEU A 41 3.51 -10.11 -7.56
N HIS A 42 2.92 -11.05 -6.83
CA HIS A 42 3.32 -12.44 -6.87
C HIS A 42 2.95 -13.06 -8.22
N CYS A 43 3.86 -13.83 -8.79
CA CYS A 43 3.54 -14.72 -9.89
C CYS A 43 4.39 -15.98 -9.75
N ASP A 44 3.74 -17.13 -9.76
CA ASP A 44 4.34 -18.44 -9.53
C ASP A 44 4.79 -19.09 -10.85
N HIS A 45 5.59 -18.36 -11.63
CA HIS A 45 6.17 -18.89 -12.86
C HIS A 45 7.52 -18.24 -13.16
N LYS A 46 8.59 -19.05 -13.21
CA LYS A 46 9.92 -18.56 -13.57
C LYS A 46 9.92 -17.99 -14.99
N ALA A 47 10.63 -16.88 -15.21
CA ALA A 47 10.69 -16.21 -16.51
C ALA A 47 9.31 -15.76 -17.06
N ALA A 48 8.35 -15.48 -16.19
CA ALA A 48 7.06 -14.91 -16.57
C ALA A 48 7.18 -13.62 -17.38
N LEU A 49 6.25 -13.45 -18.33
CA LEU A 49 6.02 -12.21 -19.04
C LEU A 49 4.98 -11.39 -18.29
N TRP A 50 5.22 -10.08 -18.23
CA TRP A 50 4.33 -9.14 -17.55
C TRP A 50 3.83 -8.10 -18.52
N TYR A 51 2.52 -7.94 -18.58
CA TYR A 51 1.85 -6.93 -19.37
C TYR A 51 1.13 -5.93 -18.46
N PHE A 52 1.02 -4.69 -18.93
CA PHE A 52 0.33 -3.62 -18.23
C PHE A 52 -0.62 -2.90 -19.18
N SER A 53 -1.85 -2.65 -18.74
CA SER A 53 -2.74 -1.66 -19.35
C SER A 53 -3.21 -0.66 -18.31
N SER A 54 -3.15 0.63 -18.65
CA SER A 54 -3.56 1.71 -17.74
C SER A 54 -5.08 1.72 -17.57
N ILE A 55 -5.58 2.17 -16.42
CA ILE A 55 -7.02 2.44 -16.26
C ILE A 55 -7.55 3.50 -17.24
N LEU A 56 -6.67 4.37 -17.77
CA LEU A 56 -7.02 5.47 -18.67
C LEU A 56 -6.90 5.11 -20.16
N GLY A 57 -6.49 3.89 -20.50
CA GLY A 57 -6.26 3.54 -21.91
C GLY A 57 -6.21 2.05 -22.19
N GLU A 58 -6.54 1.68 -23.43
CA GLU A 58 -6.68 0.28 -23.85
C GLU A 58 -5.36 -0.36 -24.30
N ASN A 59 -4.28 0.42 -24.37
CA ASN A 59 -2.99 -0.08 -24.82
C ASN A 59 -2.37 -1.03 -23.79
N ILE A 60 -1.95 -2.20 -24.29
CA ILE A 60 -1.23 -3.22 -23.52
C ILE A 60 0.26 -3.07 -23.78
N PHE A 61 1.04 -2.93 -22.73
CA PHE A 61 2.49 -2.76 -22.78
C PHE A 61 3.20 -3.94 -22.14
N LEU A 62 4.18 -4.50 -22.84
CA LEU A 62 5.09 -5.46 -22.24
C LEU A 62 6.03 -4.73 -21.27
N LEU A 63 5.99 -5.09 -19.99
CA LEU A 63 6.82 -4.51 -18.94
C LEU A 63 8.23 -5.09 -19.01
N ASN A 64 9.13 -4.44 -19.76
CA ASN A 64 10.52 -4.88 -19.89
C ASN A 64 11.51 -4.04 -19.08
N SER A 65 11.36 -2.71 -19.08
CA SER A 65 12.37 -1.80 -18.52
C SER A 65 11.81 -0.47 -18.05
N TRP A 66 10.68 -0.46 -17.34
CA TRP A 66 10.26 0.77 -16.65
C TRP A 66 11.20 1.05 -15.49
N PRO A 67 11.62 2.31 -15.26
CA PRO A 67 12.69 2.63 -14.31
C PRO A 67 12.35 2.24 -12.87
N ASN A 68 11.06 2.18 -12.53
CA ASN A 68 10.58 1.83 -11.20
C ASN A 68 9.98 0.41 -11.11
N ILE A 69 10.22 -0.44 -12.12
CA ILE A 69 9.72 -1.82 -12.16
C ILE A 69 10.89 -2.79 -12.33
N LYS A 70 10.86 -3.89 -11.58
CA LYS A 70 11.87 -4.94 -11.64
C LYS A 70 11.22 -6.33 -11.62
N LYS A 71 11.55 -7.16 -12.60
CA LYS A 71 11.21 -8.59 -12.56
C LYS A 71 12.12 -9.32 -11.57
N LEU A 72 11.55 -10.09 -10.67
CA LEU A 72 12.26 -10.89 -9.69
C LEU A 72 12.59 -12.29 -10.25
N PRO A 73 13.64 -12.99 -9.76
CA PRO A 73 14.04 -14.30 -10.25
C PRO A 73 12.94 -15.38 -10.22
N GLY A 74 11.98 -15.24 -9.29
CA GLY A 74 10.81 -16.13 -9.18
C GLY A 74 9.68 -15.83 -10.16
N GLY A 75 9.80 -14.81 -11.02
CA GLY A 75 8.75 -14.37 -11.95
C GLY A 75 7.84 -13.28 -11.41
N SER A 76 7.88 -13.01 -10.11
CA SER A 76 7.12 -11.90 -9.50
C SER A 76 7.61 -10.53 -9.97
N LEU A 77 6.74 -9.51 -9.89
CA LEU A 77 7.04 -8.15 -10.33
C LEU A 77 7.15 -7.21 -9.14
N GLN A 78 8.28 -6.56 -8.97
CA GLN A 78 8.48 -5.52 -7.97
C GLN A 78 8.20 -4.14 -8.59
N LEU A 79 7.39 -3.33 -7.93
CA LEU A 79 7.17 -1.93 -8.26
C LEU A 79 7.71 -1.07 -7.11
N THR A 80 8.56 -0.10 -7.45
CA THR A 80 9.15 0.85 -6.50
C THR A 80 8.39 2.16 -6.58
N LYS A 81 7.87 2.64 -5.44
CA LYS A 81 7.12 3.91 -5.31
C LYS A 81 6.12 4.17 -6.46
N PRO A 82 5.19 3.24 -6.72
CA PRO A 82 4.22 3.38 -7.80
C PRO A 82 3.39 4.65 -7.62
N GLN A 83 3.10 5.32 -8.74
CA GLN A 83 2.29 6.54 -8.77
C GLN A 83 0.83 6.23 -9.11
N PRO A 84 -0.14 7.12 -8.78
CA PRO A 84 -1.53 6.95 -9.19
C PRO A 84 -1.72 6.73 -10.70
N SER A 85 -0.89 7.36 -11.53
CA SER A 85 -0.91 7.18 -12.99
C SER A 85 -0.52 5.77 -13.46
N GLN A 86 0.06 4.95 -12.58
CA GLN A 86 0.40 3.55 -12.83
C GLN A 86 -0.71 2.59 -12.36
N ALA A 87 -1.87 3.10 -11.95
CA ALA A 87 -3.05 2.30 -11.71
C ALA A 87 -3.51 1.64 -13.02
N GLY A 88 -3.91 0.37 -12.93
CA GLY A 88 -4.23 -0.41 -14.12
C GLY A 88 -4.23 -1.91 -13.88
N LEU A 89 -4.29 -2.66 -14.98
CA LEU A 89 -4.26 -4.11 -15.02
C LEU A 89 -2.82 -4.58 -15.26
N PHE A 90 -2.29 -5.37 -14.33
CA PHE A 90 -1.03 -6.09 -14.46
C PHE A 90 -1.31 -7.56 -14.69
N ARG A 91 -0.82 -8.10 -15.79
CA ARG A 91 -1.10 -9.46 -16.22
C ARG A 91 0.19 -10.27 -16.28
N CYS A 92 0.21 -11.39 -15.55
CA CYS A 92 1.31 -12.34 -15.59
C CYS A 92 0.96 -13.52 -16.51
N GLU A 93 1.85 -13.80 -17.46
CA GLU A 93 1.76 -14.96 -18.36
C GLU A 93 3.02 -15.82 -18.27
N ASP A 94 2.87 -17.11 -18.54
CA ASP A 94 4.01 -18.00 -18.73
C ASP A 94 4.70 -17.81 -20.10
N SER A 95 5.76 -18.57 -20.33
CA SER A 95 6.50 -18.55 -21.59
C SER A 95 5.73 -19.06 -22.80
N ALA A 96 4.57 -19.71 -22.60
CA ALA A 96 3.67 -20.19 -23.63
C ALA A 96 2.44 -19.26 -23.81
N ASN A 97 2.47 -18.05 -23.22
CA ASN A 97 1.39 -17.07 -23.19
C ASN A 97 0.12 -17.57 -22.47
N ALA A 98 0.22 -18.54 -21.57
CA ALA A 98 -0.89 -18.92 -20.72
C ALA A 98 -1.00 -17.96 -19.53
N LEU A 99 -2.21 -17.50 -19.26
CA LEU A 99 -2.49 -16.63 -18.12
C LEU A 99 -2.23 -17.35 -16.80
N ILE A 100 -1.45 -16.70 -15.92
CA ILE A 100 -1.18 -17.16 -14.56
C ILE A 100 -2.01 -16.40 -13.54
N VAL A 101 -2.03 -15.06 -13.61
CA VAL A 101 -2.77 -14.20 -12.67
C VAL A 101 -2.91 -12.79 -13.22
N GLU A 102 -4.00 -12.10 -12.84
CA GLU A 102 -4.26 -10.70 -13.18
C GLU A 102 -4.51 -9.88 -11.91
N TYR A 103 -3.88 -8.69 -11.84
CA TYR A 103 -4.04 -7.72 -10.77
C TYR A 103 -4.58 -6.42 -11.34
N GLU A 104 -5.76 -6.00 -10.95
CA GLU A 104 -6.27 -4.66 -11.23
C GLU A 104 -6.07 -3.80 -9.98
N ILE A 105 -5.18 -2.80 -10.08
CA ILE A 105 -4.68 -2.06 -8.92
C ILE A 105 -5.02 -0.58 -9.05
N ASP A 106 -5.62 -0.04 -8.01
CA ASP A 106 -5.76 1.39 -7.76
C ASP A 106 -4.67 1.85 -6.80
N PHE A 107 -3.75 2.70 -7.28
CA PHE A 107 -2.77 3.39 -6.44
C PHE A 107 -3.34 4.72 -5.96
N GLN A 108 -3.96 4.73 -4.78
CA GLN A 108 -4.54 5.93 -4.20
C GLN A 108 -3.45 6.92 -3.75
N ASP A 109 -3.68 8.21 -4.03
CA ASP A 109 -2.68 9.25 -3.84
C ASP A 109 -2.39 9.53 -2.36
N ALA A 110 -1.17 9.18 -1.93
CA ALA A 110 -0.71 9.37 -0.55
C ALA A 110 -0.59 10.84 -0.16
N THR A 111 -0.43 11.74 -1.12
CA THR A 111 -0.35 13.19 -0.87
C THR A 111 -1.70 13.78 -0.45
N THR A 112 -2.80 13.07 -0.73
CA THR A 112 -4.16 13.48 -0.39
C THR A 112 -4.69 12.82 0.89
N LEU A 113 -3.86 12.02 1.58
CA LEU A 113 -4.24 11.20 2.73
C LEU A 113 -4.89 12.04 3.84
N HIS A 114 -6.12 11.67 4.24
CA HIS A 114 -6.81 12.29 5.36
C HIS A 114 -6.47 11.57 6.67
N ILE A 115 -5.82 12.28 7.60
CA ILE A 115 -5.37 11.70 8.87
C ILE A 115 -6.32 12.10 9.99
N THR A 116 -6.78 11.12 10.78
CA THR A 116 -7.64 11.33 11.94
C THR A 116 -7.06 10.73 13.21
N HIS A 117 -7.06 11.53 14.27
CA HIS A 117 -6.62 11.17 15.61
C HIS A 117 -7.85 10.87 16.47
N LYS A 118 -8.11 9.58 16.71
CA LYS A 118 -9.32 9.13 17.39
C LYS A 118 -9.40 9.62 18.83
N ASP A 119 -8.28 9.62 19.54
CA ASP A 119 -8.20 10.11 20.93
C ASP A 119 -8.40 11.62 21.08
N LEU A 120 -8.28 12.37 19.97
CA LEU A 120 -8.59 13.81 19.93
C LEU A 120 -10.04 14.08 19.52
N GLY A 121 -10.88 13.04 19.39
CA GLY A 121 -12.27 13.17 18.95
C GLY A 121 -12.42 13.55 17.47
N GLN A 122 -11.35 13.46 16.67
CA GLN A 122 -11.43 13.67 15.23
C GLN A 122 -12.18 12.51 14.59
N LYS A 123 -13.05 12.82 13.62
CA LYS A 123 -13.87 11.84 12.92
C LYS A 123 -13.32 11.58 11.52
N PRO A 124 -13.36 10.33 11.03
CA PRO A 124 -13.04 10.01 9.65
C PRO A 124 -14.01 10.71 8.68
N LEU A 125 -13.65 10.69 7.40
CA LEU A 125 -14.52 11.13 6.33
C LEU A 125 -15.87 10.39 6.41
N GLN A 126 -16.95 11.15 6.26
CA GLN A 126 -18.28 10.56 6.21
C GLN A 126 -18.47 9.83 4.88
N ASN A 127 -19.26 8.77 4.88
CA ASN A 127 -19.65 8.14 3.63
C ASN A 127 -20.58 9.08 2.87
N GLU A 128 -20.49 9.06 1.54
CA GLU A 128 -21.24 9.96 0.67
C GLU A 128 -21.97 9.15 -0.39
N THR A 129 -23.17 9.60 -0.76
CA THR A 129 -23.88 9.08 -1.92
C THR A 129 -23.76 10.09 -3.04
N LEU A 130 -23.31 9.65 -4.21
CA LEU A 130 -23.13 10.50 -5.39
C LEU A 130 -23.94 9.96 -6.56
N ASN A 131 -24.24 10.83 -7.52
CA ASN A 131 -24.87 10.43 -8.77
C ASN A 131 -23.84 10.52 -9.91
N LEU A 132 -23.34 9.36 -10.34
CA LEU A 132 -22.32 9.20 -11.39
C LEU A 132 -22.89 8.40 -12.56
N GLY A 133 -24.03 8.84 -13.10
CA GLY A 133 -24.82 8.04 -14.06
C GLY A 133 -25.73 6.99 -13.40
N GLY A 134 -25.66 6.89 -12.08
CA GLY A 134 -26.42 6.04 -11.17
C GLY A 134 -26.16 6.48 -9.72
N GLU A 135 -27.00 6.06 -8.77
CA GLU A 135 -26.75 6.32 -7.35
C GLU A 135 -25.67 5.37 -6.84
N VAL A 136 -24.52 5.92 -6.46
CA VAL A 136 -23.38 5.17 -5.94
C VAL A 136 -23.04 5.57 -4.53
N PHE A 137 -22.60 4.62 -3.72
CA PHE A 137 -22.18 4.81 -2.35
C PHE A 137 -20.66 4.82 -2.24
N ILE A 138 -20.10 5.90 -1.71
CA ILE A 138 -18.66 6.07 -1.50
C ILE A 138 -18.33 5.98 -0.03
N PHE A 139 -17.40 5.07 0.30
CA PHE A 139 -17.03 4.80 1.67
C PHE A 139 -15.54 4.45 1.80
N THR A 140 -15.09 4.33 3.04
CA THR A 140 -13.72 3.93 3.35
C THR A 140 -13.70 2.48 3.72
N HIS A 141 -13.00 1.68 2.92
CA HIS A 141 -12.65 0.32 3.28
C HIS A 141 -11.42 0.35 4.18
N TRP A 142 -11.60 0.03 5.46
CA TRP A 142 -10.53 0.05 6.46
C TRP A 142 -9.76 -1.26 6.47
N GLU A 143 -8.43 -1.16 6.36
CA GLU A 143 -7.54 -2.24 6.72
C GLU A 143 -7.59 -2.52 8.23
N PRO A 144 -7.14 -3.71 8.66
CA PRO A 144 -6.96 -3.99 10.07
C PRO A 144 -6.03 -2.97 10.74
N TRP A 145 -6.22 -2.78 12.04
CA TRP A 145 -5.24 -2.06 12.85
C TRP A 145 -3.91 -2.79 12.83
N GLN A 146 -2.83 -2.02 12.65
CA GLN A 146 -1.50 -2.52 12.91
C GLN A 146 -1.34 -2.82 14.42
N ASP A 147 -0.32 -3.61 14.75
CA ASP A 147 0.06 -3.84 16.14
C ASP A 147 0.47 -2.53 16.83
N CYS A 148 0.36 -2.50 18.15
CA CYS A 148 0.84 -1.35 18.91
C CYS A 148 2.34 -1.17 18.70
N ASN A 149 2.79 0.06 18.44
CA ASN A 149 4.21 0.34 18.23
C ASN A 149 5.07 0.16 19.51
N ARG A 150 4.43 0.04 20.67
CA ARG A 150 5.03 -0.22 21.98
C ARG A 150 4.16 -1.21 22.76
N CYS A 151 4.78 -1.97 23.63
CA CYS A 151 4.09 -2.82 24.60
C CYS A 151 4.53 -2.42 26.01
N GLU A 152 3.69 -2.71 27.01
CA GLU A 152 3.84 -2.34 28.44
C GLU A 152 3.85 -0.84 28.75
N GLU A 153 4.01 0.01 27.74
CA GLU A 153 3.95 1.45 27.82
C GLU A 153 2.90 2.02 26.85
N PRO A 154 2.40 3.26 27.08
CA PRO A 154 1.54 3.93 26.12
C PRO A 154 2.20 4.03 24.74
N GLY A 155 1.53 3.45 23.75
CA GLY A 155 1.93 3.46 22.35
C GLY A 155 0.82 3.98 21.45
N GLU A 156 1.06 3.86 20.15
CA GLU A 156 0.12 4.19 19.08
C GLU A 156 0.00 3.03 18.10
N ARG A 157 -1.20 2.88 17.54
CA ARG A 157 -1.45 2.04 16.38
C ARG A 157 -2.19 2.83 15.32
N LYS A 158 -1.98 2.43 14.08
CA LYS A 158 -2.51 3.07 12.88
C LYS A 158 -3.25 2.05 12.02
N ARG A 159 -4.20 2.53 11.22
CA ARG A 159 -4.80 1.74 10.13
C ARG A 159 -4.98 2.62 8.92
N LEU A 160 -4.79 2.02 7.74
CA LEU A 160 -5.08 2.66 6.47
C LEU A 160 -6.53 2.38 6.07
N GLY A 161 -7.12 3.34 5.38
CA GLY A 161 -8.43 3.24 4.76
C GLY A 161 -8.32 3.66 3.31
N TYR A 162 -8.97 2.91 2.43
CA TYR A 162 -8.99 3.18 1.00
C TYR A 162 -10.39 3.60 0.56
N CYS A 163 -10.46 4.49 -0.42
CA CYS A 163 -11.72 4.90 -1.04
C CYS A 163 -12.28 3.74 -1.88
N TYR A 164 -13.53 3.35 -1.60
CA TYR A 164 -14.28 2.38 -2.36
C TYR A 164 -15.63 2.95 -2.79
N VAL A 165 -16.11 2.49 -3.95
CA VAL A 165 -17.45 2.76 -4.49
C VAL A 165 -18.22 1.44 -4.49
N GLU A 166 -19.48 1.50 -4.08
CA GLU A 166 -20.46 0.43 -4.18
C GLU A 166 -21.67 0.95 -4.96
N GLU A 167 -21.97 0.26 -6.06
CA GLU A 167 -23.19 0.41 -6.83
C GLU A 167 -23.90 -0.96 -6.74
N PRO A 168 -25.00 -1.10 -5.98
CA PRO A 168 -25.67 -2.39 -5.87
C PRO A 168 -26.35 -2.79 -7.18
N PRO A 169 -26.31 -4.08 -7.57
CA PRO A 169 -25.87 -5.25 -6.80
C PRO A 169 -24.40 -5.65 -6.96
N GLU A 170 -23.57 -4.83 -7.60
CA GLU A 170 -22.15 -5.11 -7.84
C GLU A 170 -21.33 -5.14 -6.53
N LYS A 171 -20.19 -5.81 -6.57
CA LYS A 171 -19.26 -5.80 -5.44
C LYS A 171 -18.58 -4.44 -5.35
N PRO A 172 -18.28 -3.95 -4.12
CA PRO A 172 -17.51 -2.73 -3.97
C PRO A 172 -16.15 -2.81 -4.66
N MET A 173 -15.75 -1.72 -5.29
CA MET A 173 -14.47 -1.61 -5.99
C MET A 173 -13.72 -0.32 -5.63
N PRO A 174 -12.38 -0.30 -5.76
CA PRO A 174 -11.60 0.91 -5.51
C PRO A 174 -12.06 2.10 -6.37
N CYS A 175 -12.14 3.28 -5.76
CA CYS A 175 -12.73 4.46 -6.38
C CYS A 175 -12.15 4.80 -7.76
N TRP A 176 -10.83 4.75 -7.94
CA TRP A 176 -10.24 5.12 -9.23
C TRP A 176 -10.32 4.01 -10.28
N LEU A 177 -10.59 2.76 -9.89
CA LEU A 177 -10.99 1.73 -10.85
C LEU A 177 -12.43 1.94 -11.35
N TYR A 178 -13.32 2.44 -10.50
CA TYR A 178 -14.72 2.73 -10.87
C TYR A 178 -14.78 3.97 -11.78
N LEU A 179 -14.18 5.08 -11.35
CA LEU A 179 -14.26 6.38 -12.03
C LEU A 179 -13.52 6.44 -13.37
N ARG A 180 -12.50 5.61 -13.58
CA ARG A 180 -11.66 5.63 -14.79
C ARG A 180 -11.12 7.03 -15.10
N ASP A 181 -11.57 7.66 -16.19
CA ASP A 181 -11.15 9.00 -16.65
C ASP A 181 -12.13 10.12 -16.25
N GLU A 182 -13.15 9.82 -15.43
CA GLU A 182 -14.05 10.84 -14.95
C GLU A 182 -13.31 11.84 -14.05
N LYS A 183 -13.18 13.08 -14.54
CA LYS A 183 -12.55 14.18 -13.80
C LYS A 183 -13.47 14.69 -12.71
N VAL A 184 -13.45 13.98 -11.61
CA VAL A 184 -14.34 14.20 -10.50
C VAL A 184 -13.53 14.69 -9.30
N GLN A 185 -13.81 15.91 -8.85
CA GLN A 185 -13.17 16.51 -7.68
C GLN A 185 -14.12 16.47 -6.47
N TYR A 186 -14.33 15.27 -5.91
CA TYR A 186 -14.99 15.14 -4.62
C TYR A 186 -13.97 15.01 -3.49
N SER A 187 -14.22 15.75 -2.41
CA SER A 187 -13.43 15.70 -1.19
C SER A 187 -13.38 14.30 -0.57
N ARG A 188 -14.30 13.41 -0.93
CA ARG A 188 -14.36 12.04 -0.42
C ARG A 188 -13.43 11.06 -1.11
N LEU A 189 -12.97 11.37 -2.33
CA LEU A 189 -12.18 10.50 -3.21
C LEU A 189 -10.70 10.45 -2.83
N ARG A 190 -10.40 10.17 -1.56
CA ARG A 190 -9.03 10.08 -1.05
C ARG A 190 -8.89 9.00 0.01
N PRO A 191 -7.69 8.44 0.17
CA PRO A 191 -7.42 7.48 1.23
C PRO A 191 -7.44 8.18 2.60
N GLU A 192 -7.59 7.38 3.65
CA GLU A 192 -7.57 7.81 5.04
C GLU A 192 -6.53 7.06 5.87
N MET A 193 -6.12 7.66 6.98
CA MET A 193 -5.39 6.99 8.04
C MET A 193 -6.02 7.36 9.38
N GLN A 194 -6.21 6.36 10.23
CA GLN A 194 -6.55 6.63 11.64
C GLN A 194 -5.37 6.30 12.54
N VAL A 195 -5.22 7.10 13.58
CA VAL A 195 -4.25 6.91 14.66
C VAL A 195 -5.03 6.83 15.97
N GLU A 196 -4.70 5.83 16.80
CA GLU A 196 -5.20 5.75 18.17
C GLU A 196 -4.13 5.26 19.16
N ARG A 197 -4.30 5.64 20.43
CA ARG A 197 -3.54 5.12 21.57
C ARG A 197 -3.77 3.64 21.74
N CYS A 198 -2.73 2.96 22.16
CA CYS A 198 -2.80 1.57 22.61
C CYS A 198 -1.91 1.36 23.83
N LEU A 199 -2.31 0.40 24.67
CA LEU A 199 -1.52 -0.11 25.78
C LEU A 199 -1.75 -1.61 25.81
N VAL A 200 -0.75 -2.38 25.42
CA VAL A 200 -0.85 -3.84 25.26
C VAL A 200 0.30 -4.53 25.99
N PRO A 201 0.10 -5.73 26.54
CA PRO A 201 1.21 -6.52 27.08
C PRO A 201 2.17 -6.94 25.96
N CYS A 202 3.45 -7.13 26.30
CA CYS A 202 4.41 -7.66 25.35
C CYS A 202 4.11 -9.14 25.05
N ASP A 203 4.15 -9.50 23.77
CA ASP A 203 3.98 -10.88 23.29
C ASP A 203 5.24 -11.28 22.52
N PRO A 204 6.16 -12.06 23.15
CA PRO A 204 7.41 -12.48 22.52
C PRO A 204 7.19 -13.28 21.22
N GLY A 205 6.00 -13.87 21.03
CA GLY A 205 5.65 -14.62 19.82
C GLY A 205 5.28 -13.73 18.62
N LYS A 206 4.91 -12.47 18.86
CA LYS A 206 4.53 -11.50 17.82
C LYS A 206 5.67 -10.58 17.39
N GLU A 207 6.69 -10.39 18.21
CA GLU A 207 7.87 -9.59 17.85
C GLU A 207 8.61 -10.11 16.61
N ILE A 208 8.49 -11.41 16.31
CA ILE A 208 9.16 -12.07 15.17
C ILE A 208 8.34 -11.94 13.86
N LYS A 209 7.05 -11.58 13.93
CA LYS A 209 6.09 -11.62 12.81
C LYS A 209 5.41 -10.28 12.52
N GLN A 210 6.05 -9.16 12.82
CA GLN A 210 5.43 -7.87 12.54
C GLN A 210 5.53 -7.55 11.03
N PRO A 211 4.40 -7.41 10.29
CA PRO A 211 4.45 -6.83 8.96
C PRO A 211 4.88 -5.37 9.10
N PHE A 212 6.07 -5.05 8.61
CA PHE A 212 6.69 -3.75 8.81
C PHE A 212 6.05 -2.68 7.92
N PHE A 213 4.95 -2.07 8.34
CA PHE A 213 4.46 -0.84 7.71
C PHE A 213 3.98 0.20 8.74
N ILE A 214 4.44 1.43 8.51
CA ILE A 214 4.32 2.64 9.35
C ILE A 214 4.91 2.51 10.77
N TYR A 215 6.22 2.26 10.87
CA TYR A 215 6.95 2.61 12.09
C TYR A 215 7.30 4.10 12.11
N ASP A 216 7.06 4.75 13.25
CA ASP A 216 7.60 6.07 13.60
C ASP A 216 9.09 5.96 13.98
N ILE A 217 9.97 5.48 13.10
CA ILE A 217 11.41 5.47 13.42
C ILE A 217 12.00 6.86 13.19
N TYR A 218 11.79 7.74 14.17
CA TYR A 218 12.70 8.87 14.42
C TYR A 218 14.03 8.31 14.93
N GLN A 219 15.01 8.14 14.05
CA GLN A 219 16.42 8.23 14.42
C GLN A 219 16.93 9.57 13.91
N LEU A 220 16.91 10.55 14.81
CA LEU A 220 17.40 11.91 14.62
C LEU A 220 18.92 11.85 14.34
N GLY A 221 19.35 11.76 13.08
CA GLY A 221 20.79 11.81 12.80
C GLY A 221 21.35 11.45 11.43
N LYS A 222 20.59 10.97 10.43
CA LYS A 222 21.18 10.74 9.09
C LYS A 222 20.17 10.86 7.95
N LEU A 223 20.52 11.74 7.01
CA LEU A 223 19.83 12.00 5.74
C LEU A 223 19.48 10.71 4.98
N THR A 224 18.22 10.57 4.56
CA THR A 224 17.86 10.07 3.22
C THR A 224 16.47 10.58 2.82
N ASN A 225 16.42 11.50 1.85
CA ASN A 225 15.23 11.88 1.07
C ASN A 225 14.56 10.65 0.49
N HIS A 226 13.29 10.34 0.78
CA HIS A 226 12.36 9.57 -0.07
C HIS A 226 10.96 9.56 0.56
N MET A 227 10.03 10.41 0.10
CA MET A 227 8.62 10.57 0.54
C MET A 227 8.13 9.65 1.67
N TRP A 228 8.44 10.08 2.89
CA TRP A 228 7.76 9.65 4.11
C TRP A 228 6.45 10.43 4.17
N LEU A 229 5.44 9.98 4.90
CA LEU A 229 4.51 10.96 5.49
C LEU A 229 5.38 11.82 6.43
N THR A 230 6.01 12.86 5.88
CA THR A 230 6.80 13.82 6.64
C THR A 230 5.83 14.49 7.58
N CYS A 231 5.83 14.02 8.81
CA CYS A 231 4.92 14.48 9.81
C CYS A 231 5.71 15.13 10.94
N PRO A 232 5.31 16.34 11.31
CA PRO A 232 4.93 16.65 12.67
C PRO A 232 3.44 16.28 12.97
N LEU A 233 2.74 15.48 12.14
CA LEU A 233 1.29 15.23 12.23
C LEU A 233 0.84 13.75 12.39
N ALA A 234 1.77 12.78 12.52
CA ALA A 234 1.47 11.34 12.59
C ALA A 234 1.57 10.74 13.99
N SER A 235 1.84 11.56 15.01
CA SER A 235 1.80 11.17 16.42
C SER A 235 0.87 12.07 17.19
N ILE A 236 0.18 11.51 18.18
CA ILE A 236 -0.63 12.23 19.17
C ILE A 236 0.24 12.90 20.25
N TYR A 237 1.52 12.54 20.35
CA TYR A 237 2.48 13.16 21.25
C TYR A 237 3.20 14.28 20.49
N ARG A 238 2.68 15.50 20.64
CA ARG A 238 3.36 16.72 20.21
C ARG A 238 4.35 17.20 21.26
#